data_AF-A0A837RAH1-F1
#
_entry.id   AF-A0A837RAH1-F1
#
_cell.length_a   1.000
_cell.length_b   1.000
_cell.length_c   1.000
_cell.angle_alpha   90.00
_cell.angle_beta   90.00
_cell.angle_gamma   90.00
#
_symmetry.space_group_name_H-M   'P 1'
#
loop_
_entity.id
_entity.type
_entity.pdbx_description
1 polymer ?
#
loop_
_entity_poly.entity_id
_entity_poly.type
_entity_poly.pdbx_seq_one_letter_code
_entity_poly.pdbx_strand_id
1 'polypeptide(L)'
;MYTWTFWILAIWFVINVIWMWFALDKPGLQKTFAWINVIAVVWGFWVFYGAAPVAGLHIWFEMLNWVNVLLALLQFYFGYRHATKQAQ
;
A
#
# COMPACT_ATOMS: atom_id res chain seq x y z
N MET A 1 17.94 4.30 8.53
CA MET A 1 16.70 4.78 7.89
C MET A 1 16.13 3.74 6.94
N TYR A 2 16.91 3.25 5.96
CA TYR A 2 16.49 2.22 5.01
C TYR A 2 15.81 0.97 5.64
N THR A 3 16.48 0.29 6.58
CA THR A 3 15.95 -0.90 7.27
C THR A 3 14.69 -0.61 8.07
N TRP A 4 14.62 0.54 8.75
CA TRP A 4 13.45 0.91 9.55
C TRP A 4 12.23 1.22 8.68
N THR A 5 12.43 1.98 7.59
CA THR A 5 11.36 2.25 6.63
C THR A 5 10.88 0.97 5.95
N PHE A 6 11.77 0.04 5.63
CA PHE A 6 11.40 -1.27 5.10
C PHE A 6 10.38 -1.98 6.00
N TRP A 7 10.72 -2.13 7.29
CA TRP A 7 9.85 -2.84 8.24
C TRP A 7 8.54 -2.09 8.49
N ILE A 8 8.56 -0.77 8.55
CA ILE A 8 7.35 0.05 8.66
C ILE A 8 6.43 -0.19 7.46
N LEU A 9 6.95 -0.15 6.24
CA LEU A 9 6.17 -0.41 5.02
C LEU A 9 5.69 -1.86 4.93
N ALA A 10 6.51 -2.83 5.35
CA ALA A 10 6.15 -4.24 5.36
C ALA A 10 5.00 -4.52 6.34
N ILE A 11 5.08 -4.00 7.57
CA ILE A 11 4.02 -4.14 8.57
C ILE A 11 2.77 -3.40 8.12
N TRP A 12 2.92 -2.17 7.59
CA TRP A 12 1.81 -1.41 7.03
C TRP A 12 1.10 -2.19 5.92
N PHE A 13 1.85 -2.78 4.99
CA PHE A 13 1.30 -3.60 3.92
C PHE A 13 0.44 -4.76 4.46
N VAL A 14 0.94 -5.51 5.46
CA VAL A 14 0.20 -6.62 6.06
C VAL A 14 -1.10 -6.14 6.70
N ILE A 15 -1.04 -5.07 7.49
CA ILE A 15 -2.22 -4.47 8.12
C ILE A 15 -3.23 -4.02 7.05
N ASN A 16 -2.75 -3.40 5.98
CA ASN A 16 -3.60 -2.88 4.90
C ASN A 16 -4.28 -3.99 4.10
N VAL A 17 -3.55 -5.08 3.80
CA VAL A 17 -4.13 -6.27 3.17
C VAL A 17 -5.24 -6.85 4.04
N ILE A 18 -5.00 -7.07 5.34
CA ILE A 18 -6.00 -7.61 6.26
C ILE A 18 -7.23 -6.68 6.30
N TRP A 19 -7.01 -5.37 6.45
CA TRP A 19 -8.10 -4.39 6.46
C TRP A 19 -8.90 -4.37 5.17
N MET A 20 -8.27 -4.54 4.01
CA MET A 20 -8.96 -4.60 2.71
C MET A 20 -9.98 -5.75 2.68
N TRP A 21 -9.67 -6.90 3.29
CA TRP A 21 -10.60 -8.03 3.38
C TRP A 21 -11.75 -7.78 4.38
N PHE A 22 -11.53 -7.03 5.46
CA PHE A 22 -12.55 -6.79 6.49
C PHE A 22 -13.41 -5.54 6.28
N ALA A 23 -12.93 -4.51 5.58
CA ALA A 23 -13.63 -3.23 5.40
C ALA A 23 -14.31 -3.06 4.03
N LEU A 24 -14.55 -4.17 3.31
CA LEU A 24 -15.20 -4.17 1.99
C LEU A 24 -16.58 -3.49 1.98
N ASP A 25 -17.28 -3.45 3.11
CA ASP A 25 -18.63 -2.89 3.22
C ASP A 25 -18.68 -1.36 3.40
N LYS A 26 -17.54 -0.67 3.56
CA LYS A 26 -17.49 0.78 3.83
C LYS A 26 -16.72 1.55 2.73
N PRO A 27 -17.41 2.02 1.67
CA PRO A 27 -16.76 2.66 0.52
C PRO A 27 -15.98 3.93 0.88
N GLY A 28 -16.43 4.70 1.88
CA GLY A 28 -15.71 5.88 2.37
C GLY A 28 -14.38 5.54 3.06
N LEU A 29 -14.34 4.43 3.81
CA LEU A 29 -13.13 3.99 4.50
C LEU A 29 -12.11 3.42 3.50
N GLN A 30 -12.57 2.66 2.50
CA GLN A 30 -11.72 2.16 1.42
C GLN A 30 -11.00 3.27 0.65
N LYS A 31 -11.71 4.37 0.32
CA LYS A 31 -11.09 5.50 -0.39
C LYS A 31 -9.97 6.15 0.43
N THR A 32 -10.18 6.34 1.73
CA THR A 32 -9.15 6.89 2.63
C THR A 32 -7.95 5.95 2.74
N PHE A 33 -8.17 4.66 2.93
CA PHE A 33 -7.08 3.67 3.00
C PHE A 33 -6.28 3.58 1.69
N ALA A 34 -6.95 3.65 0.54
CA ALA A 34 -6.30 3.67 -0.77
C ALA A 34 -5.35 4.88 -0.88
N TRP A 35 -5.78 6.06 -0.44
CA TRP A 35 -4.94 7.26 -0.41
C TRP A 35 -3.77 7.14 0.58
N ILE A 36 -3.98 6.56 1.77
CA ILE A 36 -2.87 6.29 2.69
C ILE A 36 -1.86 5.33 2.06
N ASN A 37 -2.34 4.33 1.32
CA ASN A 37 -1.45 3.40 0.61
C ASN A 37 -0.64 4.09 -0.49
N VAL A 38 -1.24 5.04 -1.22
CA VAL A 38 -0.51 5.88 -2.19
C VAL A 38 0.60 6.68 -1.51
N ILE A 39 0.32 7.29 -0.35
CA ILE A 39 1.34 8.02 0.41
C ILE A 39 2.47 7.07 0.85
N ALA A 40 2.13 5.87 1.32
CA ALA A 40 3.11 4.86 1.70
C ALA A 40 4.01 4.43 0.53
N VAL A 41 3.43 4.26 -0.67
CA VAL A 41 4.17 3.99 -1.92
C VAL A 41 5.15 5.13 -2.23
N VAL A 42 4.67 6.38 -2.23
CA VAL A 42 5.51 7.55 -2.54
C VAL A 42 6.66 7.67 -1.54
N TRP A 43 6.38 7.47 -0.25
CA TRP A 43 7.39 7.45 0.79
C TRP A 43 8.40 6.30 0.61
N GLY A 44 7.93 5.12 0.23
CA GLY A 44 8.78 3.95 -0.04
C GLY A 44 9.73 4.18 -1.21
N PHE A 45 9.24 4.74 -2.32
CA PHE A 45 10.11 5.10 -3.44
C PHE A 45 11.08 6.22 -3.08
N TRP A 46 10.65 7.22 -2.31
CA TRP A 46 11.53 8.29 -1.83
C TRP A 46 12.70 7.74 -1.01
N VAL A 47 12.44 6.84 -0.06
CA VAL A 47 13.50 6.23 0.77
C VAL A 47 14.37 5.26 -0.04
N PHE A 48 13.81 4.56 -1.02
CA PHE A 48 14.57 3.68 -1.90
C PHE A 48 15.65 4.44 -2.70
N TYR A 49 15.33 5.63 -3.22
CA TYR A 49 16.28 6.45 -3.98
C TYR A 49 17.10 7.41 -3.10
N GLY A 50 16.54 7.87 -1.98
CA GLY A 50 17.13 8.93 -1.15
C GLY A 50 18.01 8.42 0.01
N ALA A 51 17.96 7.14 0.36
CA ALA A 51 18.75 6.57 1.45
C ALA A 51 19.80 5.57 0.94
N ALA A 52 20.89 5.42 1.70
CA ALA A 52 21.93 4.44 1.39
C ALA A 52 21.35 3.01 1.40
N PRO A 53 21.47 2.25 0.30
CA PRO A 53 20.85 0.93 0.17
C PRO A 53 21.55 -0.11 1.05
N VAL A 54 20.77 -1.03 1.61
CA VAL A 54 21.28 -2.19 2.35
C VAL A 54 21.20 -3.40 1.42
N ALA A 55 22.34 -3.96 1.02
CA ALA A 55 22.43 -4.97 -0.04
C ALA A 55 21.47 -6.16 0.14
N GLY A 56 21.31 -6.67 1.37
CA GLY A 56 20.41 -7.79 1.66
C GLY A 56 18.91 -7.47 1.63
N LEU A 57 18.55 -6.19 1.71
CA LEU A 57 17.14 -5.73 1.73
C LEU A 57 16.75 -4.99 0.45
N HIS A 58 17.70 -4.69 -0.44
CA HIS A 58 17.46 -3.87 -1.63
C HIS A 58 16.36 -4.44 -2.53
N ILE A 59 16.51 -5.70 -2.94
CA ILE A 59 15.55 -6.42 -3.80
C ILE A 59 14.20 -6.55 -3.09
N TRP A 60 14.20 -6.87 -1.80
CA TRP A 60 12.96 -7.02 -1.02
C TRP A 60 12.21 -5.69 -0.86
N PHE A 61 12.93 -4.59 -0.69
CA PHE A 61 12.35 -3.25 -0.59
C PHE A 61 11.70 -2.86 -1.91
N GLU A 62 12.39 -3.09 -3.04
CA GLU A 62 11.85 -2.85 -4.37
C GLU A 62 10.57 -3.67 -4.61
N MET A 63 10.59 -4.96 -4.28
CA MET A 63 9.40 -5.82 -4.36
C MET A 63 8.26 -5.29 -3.49
N LEU A 64 8.53 -4.92 -2.23
CA LEU A 64 7.51 -4.38 -1.33
C LEU A 64 6.90 -3.07 -1.84
N ASN A 65 7.71 -2.18 -2.41
CA ASN A 65 7.21 -0.95 -3.04
C ASN A 65 6.27 -1.27 -4.21
N TRP A 66 6.66 -2.16 -5.11
CA TRP A 66 5.83 -2.55 -6.25
C TRP A 66 4.55 -3.28 -5.84
N VAL A 67 4.64 -4.17 -4.86
CA VAL A 67 3.46 -4.87 -4.31
C VAL A 67 2.51 -3.87 -3.64
N ASN A 68 3.02 -2.84 -2.95
CA ASN A 68 2.19 -1.77 -2.41
C ASN A 68 1.47 -0.97 -3.52
N VAL A 69 2.11 -0.74 -4.67
CA VAL A 69 1.47 -0.12 -5.85
C VAL A 69 0.31 -0.99 -6.35
N LEU A 70 0.55 -2.29 -6.55
CA LEU A 70 -0.48 -3.22 -7.00
C LEU A 70 -1.65 -3.27 -6.01
N LEU A 71 -1.37 -3.27 -4.71
CA LEU A 71 -2.40 -3.23 -3.68
C LEU A 71 -3.21 -1.94 -3.75
N ALA A 72 -2.57 -0.77 -3.93
CA ALA A 72 -3.28 0.50 -4.07
C ALA A 72 -4.23 0.47 -5.28
N LEU A 73 -3.76 -0.05 -6.42
CA LEU A 73 -4.59 -0.24 -7.63
C LEU A 73 -5.79 -1.17 -7.37
N LEU A 74 -5.58 -2.29 -6.67
CA LEU A 74 -6.66 -3.20 -6.30
C LEU A 74 -7.66 -2.53 -5.34
N GLN A 75 -7.20 -1.77 -4.36
CA GLN A 75 -8.07 -1.03 -3.44
C GLN A 75 -8.92 0.01 -4.17
N PHE A 76 -8.33 0.74 -5.11
CA PHE A 76 -9.08 1.64 -5.98
C PHE A 76 -10.08 0.85 -6.84
N TYR A 77 -9.67 -0.24 -7.47
CA TYR A 77 -10.55 -1.07 -8.29
C TYR A 77 -11.75 -1.62 -7.52
N PHE A 78 -11.53 -2.22 -6.35
CA PHE A 78 -12.61 -2.73 -5.51
C PHE A 78 -13.50 -1.62 -4.94
N GLY A 79 -12.91 -0.48 -4.57
CA GLY A 79 -13.65 0.72 -4.17
C GLY A 79 -14.56 1.26 -5.26
N TYR A 80 -14.07 1.36 -6.50
CA TYR A 80 -14.86 1.80 -7.65
C TYR A 80 -15.91 0.76 -8.06
N ARG A 81 -15.62 -0.54 -7.97
CA ARG A 81 -16.56 -1.63 -8.30
C ARG A 81 -17.71 -1.76 -7.28
N HIS A 82 -17.45 -1.49 -5.99
CA HIS A 82 -18.52 -1.46 -5.00
C HIS A 82 -19.39 -0.21 -5.14
N ALA A 83 -18.80 0.93 -5.50
CA ALA A 83 -19.56 2.15 -5.79
C ALA A 83 -20.56 1.96 -6.94
N THR A 84 -20.22 1.19 -7.98
CA THR A 84 -21.15 0.89 -9.08
C THR A 84 -22.24 -0.12 -8.70
N LYS A 85 -21.97 -1.08 -7.80
CA LYS A 85 -23.00 -2.03 -7.32
C LYS A 85 -24.04 -1.40 -6.38
N GLN A 86 -23.70 -0.34 -5.65
CA GLN A 86 -24.67 0.37 -4.79
C GLN A 86 -25.52 1.39 -5.56
N ALA A 87 -25.21 1.66 -6.83
CA ALA A 87 -25.93 2.59 -7.69
C ALA A 87 -26.98 1.92 -8.61
N GLN A 88 -27.12 0.59 -8.53
CA GLN A 88 -28.21 -0.19 -9.16
C GLN A 88 -29.23 -0.61 -8.11
#